data_AF-A0A317SM63-F1
#
_entry.id   AF-A0A317SM63-F1
#
_cell.length_a   1.000
_cell.length_b   1.000
_cell.length_c   1.000
_cell.angle_alpha   90.00
_cell.angle_beta   90.00
_cell.angle_gamma   90.00
#
_symmetry.space_group_name_H-M   'P 1'
#
loop_
_entity.id
_entity.type
_entity.pdbx_description
1 polymer ?
#
loop_
_entity_poly.entity_id
_entity_poly.type
_entity_poly.pdbx_seq_one_letter_code
_entity_poly.pdbx_strand_id
1 'polypeptide(L)'
;MGLQIPGSFELFGIPVNAEQWKSFHELLVRELRANPLALGGPRKGAPKNVPKGEMTWDDWFWKFADRDDVKRIFCKGATEATWMDKTGKWNLQRVLREHTTATAIAERKRKRKLDGVKAAKRALGTAKDVQVEQASVPDLVKPDGPVHDHDQGSSAGGSAIA
;
A
#
# COMPACT_ATOMS: atom_id res chain seq x y z
N MET A 1 -8.69 -22.91 5.27
CA MET A 1 -10.02 -22.30 5.43
C MET A 1 -10.56 -21.98 4.06
N GLY A 2 -11.69 -22.57 3.66
CA GLY A 2 -12.31 -22.31 2.36
C GLY A 2 -12.89 -20.89 2.30
N LEU A 3 -12.89 -20.29 1.11
CA LEU A 3 -13.52 -18.98 0.90
C LEU A 3 -15.05 -19.16 0.98
N GLN A 4 -15.66 -18.68 2.06
CA GLN A 4 -17.12 -18.78 2.24
C GLN A 4 -17.84 -17.92 1.21
N ILE A 5 -18.93 -18.45 0.64
CA ILE A 5 -19.82 -17.70 -0.25
C ILE A 5 -20.49 -16.60 0.59
N PRO A 6 -20.44 -15.34 0.16
CA PRO A 6 -21.11 -14.26 0.87
C PRO A 6 -22.62 -14.45 0.93
N GLY A 7 -23.22 -14.25 2.11
CA GLY A 7 -24.67 -14.31 2.30
C GLY A 7 -25.45 -13.29 1.46
N SER A 8 -24.80 -12.25 0.92
CA SER A 8 -25.45 -11.34 -0.02
C SER A 8 -25.86 -12.02 -1.33
N PHE A 9 -25.18 -13.09 -1.77
CA PHE A 9 -25.66 -13.86 -2.92
C PHE A 9 -26.99 -14.54 -2.65
N GLU A 10 -27.16 -15.11 -1.45
CA GLU A 10 -28.41 -15.73 -1.02
C GLU A 10 -29.55 -14.70 -0.90
N LEU A 11 -29.27 -13.52 -0.34
CA LEU A 11 -30.25 -12.44 -0.19
C LEU A 11 -30.83 -11.96 -1.54
N PHE A 12 -30.05 -12.03 -2.62
CA PHE A 12 -30.50 -11.68 -3.97
C PHE A 12 -30.96 -12.87 -4.81
N GLY A 13 -31.04 -14.07 -4.22
CA GLY A 13 -31.43 -15.29 -4.94
C GLY A 13 -30.46 -15.67 -6.06
N ILE A 14 -29.18 -15.33 -5.92
CA ILE A 14 -28.16 -15.58 -6.94
C ILE A 14 -27.50 -16.93 -6.65
N PRO A 15 -27.65 -17.94 -7.52
CA PRO A 15 -27.22 -19.31 -7.24
C PRO A 15 -25.72 -19.53 -7.50
N VAL A 16 -24.85 -18.70 -6.90
CA VAL A 16 -23.39 -18.82 -7.00
C VAL A 16 -22.89 -20.01 -6.20
N ASN A 17 -22.03 -20.82 -6.80
CA ASN A 17 -21.34 -21.91 -6.10
C ASN A 17 -19.93 -21.50 -5.62
N ALA A 18 -19.30 -22.37 -4.80
CA ALA A 18 -18.01 -22.08 -4.19
C ALA A 18 -16.86 -21.95 -5.22
N GLU A 19 -16.91 -22.70 -6.32
CA GLU A 19 -15.89 -22.65 -7.37
C GLU A 19 -15.97 -21.33 -8.15
N GLN A 20 -17.18 -20.88 -8.47
CA GLN A 20 -17.42 -19.59 -9.12
C GLN A 20 -16.94 -18.45 -8.24
N TRP A 21 -17.30 -18.49 -6.95
CA TRP A 21 -16.88 -17.47 -6.00
C TRP A 21 -15.37 -17.42 -5.83
N LYS A 22 -14.72 -18.59 -5.68
CA LYS A 22 -13.27 -18.70 -5.60
C LYS A 22 -12.60 -18.14 -6.86
N SER A 23 -13.08 -18.53 -8.04
CA SER A 23 -12.53 -18.08 -9.33
C SER A 23 -12.64 -16.57 -9.50
N PHE A 24 -13.79 -15.99 -9.12
CA PHE A 24 -13.98 -14.54 -9.13
C PHE A 24 -13.02 -13.84 -8.17
N HIS A 25 -12.89 -14.35 -6.95
CA HIS A 25 -12.03 -13.74 -5.93
C HIS A 25 -10.55 -13.77 -6.34
N GLU A 26 -10.08 -14.87 -6.94
CA GLU A 26 -8.71 -14.99 -7.47
C GLU A 26 -8.46 -13.99 -8.61
N LEU A 27 -9.41 -13.90 -9.56
CA LEU A 27 -9.36 -12.93 -10.65
C LEU A 27 -9.31 -11.49 -10.13
N LEU A 28 -10.19 -11.16 -9.18
CA LEU A 28 -10.27 -9.85 -8.54
C LEU A 28 -8.97 -9.47 -7.84
N VAL A 29 -8.39 -10.36 -7.03
CA VAL A 29 -7.13 -10.10 -6.32
C VAL A 29 -5.99 -9.88 -7.31
N ARG A 30 -5.93 -10.67 -8.39
CA ARG A 30 -4.94 -10.49 -9.46
C ARG A 30 -5.07 -9.11 -10.11
N GLU A 31 -6.30 -8.71 -10.45
CA GLU A 31 -6.58 -7.43 -11.08
C GLU A 31 -6.25 -6.24 -10.16
N LEU A 32 -6.66 -6.30 -8.89
CA LEU A 32 -6.36 -5.27 -7.88
C LEU A 32 -4.86 -5.08 -7.67
N ARG A 33 -4.08 -6.16 -7.76
CA ARG A 33 -2.61 -6.10 -7.61
C ARG A 33 -1.91 -5.56 -8.85
N ALA A 34 -2.46 -5.82 -10.04
CA ALA A 34 -1.92 -5.34 -11.30
C ALA A 34 -2.27 -3.87 -11.56
N ASN A 35 -3.41 -3.38 -11.06
CA ASN A 35 -3.91 -2.05 -11.36
C ASN A 35 -3.81 -1.08 -10.16
N PRO A 36 -2.91 -0.08 -10.18
CA PRO A 36 -2.74 0.89 -9.10
C PRO A 36 -4.00 1.71 -8.77
N LEU A 37 -4.85 1.98 -9.77
CA LEU A 37 -6.12 2.70 -9.56
C LEU A 37 -7.12 1.83 -8.80
N ALA A 38 -7.19 0.56 -9.15
CA ALA A 38 -8.06 -0.41 -8.48
C ALA A 38 -7.61 -0.67 -7.04
N LEU A 39 -6.31 -0.74 -6.80
CA LEU A 39 -5.76 -0.80 -5.44
C LEU A 39 -6.05 0.47 -4.62
N GLY A 40 -6.19 1.60 -5.32
CA GLY A 40 -6.64 2.87 -4.78
C GLY A 40 -8.06 2.84 -4.22
N GLY A 41 -8.90 1.87 -4.64
CA GLY A 41 -10.28 1.62 -4.22
C GLY A 41 -11.19 2.85 -4.27
N PRO A 42 -12.42 2.77 -3.71
CA PRO A 42 -13.21 3.96 -3.51
C PRO A 42 -12.51 4.85 -2.47
N ARG A 43 -12.34 6.15 -2.78
CA ARG A 43 -11.78 7.15 -1.87
C ARG A 43 -12.92 7.85 -1.14
N LYS A 44 -12.95 7.80 0.20
CA LYS A 44 -13.78 8.72 1.00
C LYS A 44 -13.25 10.13 0.78
N GLY A 45 -14.07 11.03 0.23
CA GLY A 45 -13.67 12.41 -0.06
C GLY A 45 -12.79 12.55 -1.30
N ALA A 46 -13.12 11.86 -2.39
CA ALA A 46 -12.46 12.11 -3.68
C ALA A 46 -12.40 13.62 -3.94
N PRO A 47 -11.22 14.18 -4.31
CA PRO A 47 -11.13 15.59 -4.63
C PRO A 47 -12.18 15.89 -5.70
N LYS A 48 -13.02 16.92 -5.47
CA LYS A 48 -14.11 17.31 -6.39
C LYS A 48 -13.62 17.60 -7.82
N ASN A 49 -12.30 17.70 -8.00
CA ASN A 49 -11.62 17.89 -9.27
C ASN A 49 -10.75 16.67 -9.59
N VAL A 50 -11.38 15.55 -9.93
CA VAL A 50 -10.68 14.51 -10.71
C VAL A 50 -10.48 15.09 -12.11
N PRO A 51 -9.26 15.16 -12.66
CA PRO A 51 -9.04 15.65 -14.02
C PRO A 51 -9.97 14.94 -15.01
N LYS A 52 -10.66 15.70 -15.87
CA LYS A 52 -11.50 15.14 -16.95
C LYS A 52 -10.64 14.17 -17.77
N GLY A 53 -10.96 12.87 -17.72
CA GLY A 53 -10.24 11.80 -18.42
C GLY A 53 -9.61 10.75 -17.52
N GLU A 54 -9.53 10.96 -16.20
CA GLU A 54 -9.10 9.90 -15.28
C GLU A 54 -10.24 8.91 -15.00
N MET A 55 -9.97 7.62 -15.17
CA MET A 55 -10.90 6.54 -14.88
C MET A 55 -11.21 6.49 -13.37
N THR A 56 -12.50 6.65 -13.01
CA THR A 56 -12.91 6.55 -11.61
C THR A 56 -12.92 5.10 -11.13
N TRP A 57 -13.02 4.90 -9.81
CA TRP A 57 -13.23 3.57 -9.22
C TRP A 57 -14.49 2.89 -9.78
N ASP A 58 -15.57 3.66 -9.95
CA ASP A 58 -16.82 3.13 -10.47
C ASP A 58 -16.69 2.76 -11.96
N ASP A 59 -16.04 3.60 -12.76
CA ASP A 59 -15.77 3.29 -14.17
C ASP A 59 -14.92 2.03 -14.32
N TRP A 60 -13.87 1.91 -13.48
CA TRP A 60 -13.04 0.71 -13.45
C TRP A 60 -13.85 -0.52 -13.05
N PHE A 61 -14.69 -0.40 -12.00
CA PHE A 61 -15.49 -1.53 -11.51
C PHE A 61 -16.47 -2.01 -12.58
N TRP A 62 -17.21 -1.11 -13.22
CA TRP A 62 -18.19 -1.49 -14.24
C TRP A 62 -17.50 -2.13 -15.45
N LYS A 63 -16.34 -1.59 -15.87
CA LYS A 63 -15.52 -2.23 -16.92
C LYS A 63 -15.03 -3.61 -16.50
N PHE A 64 -14.55 -3.77 -15.27
CA PHE A 64 -14.09 -5.05 -14.74
C PHE A 64 -15.23 -6.08 -14.67
N ALA A 65 -16.38 -5.68 -14.13
CA ALA A 65 -17.54 -6.53 -13.94
C ALA A 65 -18.17 -6.99 -15.26
N ASP A 66 -17.97 -6.27 -16.36
CA ASP A 66 -18.43 -6.64 -17.70
C ASP A 66 -17.38 -7.39 -18.55
N ARG A 67 -16.18 -7.68 -18.02
CA ARG A 67 -15.17 -8.43 -18.77
C ARG A 67 -15.61 -9.87 -19.08
N ASP A 68 -15.10 -10.41 -20.19
CA ASP A 68 -15.39 -11.78 -20.64
C ASP A 68 -14.91 -12.88 -19.68
N ASP A 69 -13.86 -12.63 -18.89
CA ASP A 69 -13.44 -13.58 -17.85
C ASP A 69 -14.39 -13.60 -16.65
N VAL A 70 -14.91 -12.45 -16.22
CA VAL A 70 -15.99 -12.37 -15.23
C VAL A 70 -17.26 -13.03 -15.77
N LYS A 71 -17.64 -12.73 -17.01
CA LYS A 71 -18.77 -13.38 -17.69
C LYS A 71 -18.59 -14.90 -17.73
N ARG A 72 -17.42 -15.42 -18.08
CA ARG A 72 -17.16 -16.88 -18.11
C ARG A 72 -17.29 -17.57 -16.76
N ILE A 73 -17.13 -16.85 -15.65
CA ILE A 73 -17.33 -17.40 -14.31
C ILE A 73 -18.84 -17.56 -14.02
N PHE A 74 -19.64 -16.54 -14.33
CA PHE A 74 -21.06 -16.48 -13.94
C PHE A 74 -22.04 -16.93 -15.05
N CYS A 75 -21.60 -17.02 -16.30
CA CYS A 75 -22.39 -17.53 -17.43
C CYS A 75 -22.23 -19.05 -17.56
N LYS A 76 -22.47 -19.77 -16.46
CA LYS A 76 -22.41 -21.24 -16.35
C LYS A 76 -23.46 -21.76 -15.37
N GLY A 77 -24.13 -22.85 -15.74
CA GLY A 77 -25.06 -23.53 -14.83
C GLY A 77 -26.18 -22.59 -14.34
N ALA A 78 -26.53 -22.70 -13.05
CA ALA A 78 -27.66 -21.96 -12.48
C ALA A 78 -27.50 -20.42 -12.53
N THR A 79 -26.27 -19.89 -12.52
CA THR A 79 -26.04 -18.44 -12.57
C THR A 79 -26.17 -17.85 -13.98
N GLU A 80 -26.22 -18.68 -15.01
CA GLU A 80 -26.37 -18.22 -16.40
C GLU A 80 -27.69 -17.48 -16.59
N ALA A 81 -28.79 -18.02 -16.08
CA ALA A 81 -30.10 -17.37 -16.12
C ALA A 81 -30.06 -15.99 -15.42
N THR A 82 -29.36 -15.89 -14.29
CA THR A 82 -29.16 -14.62 -13.58
C THR A 82 -28.35 -13.63 -14.40
N TRP A 83 -27.33 -14.08 -15.13
CA TRP A 83 -26.50 -13.21 -15.97
C TRP A 83 -27.25 -12.69 -17.21
N MET A 84 -28.11 -13.52 -17.80
CA MET A 84 -28.88 -13.16 -19.00
C MET A 84 -30.07 -12.26 -18.69
N ASP A 85 -30.66 -12.37 -17.49
CA ASP A 85 -31.70 -11.45 -17.03
C ASP A 85 -31.13 -10.07 -16.67
N LYS A 86 -31.80 -9.00 -17.10
CA LYS A 86 -31.34 -7.62 -16.84
C LYS A 86 -31.30 -7.30 -15.34
N THR A 87 -32.32 -7.72 -14.60
CA THR A 87 -32.43 -7.47 -13.16
C THR A 87 -31.46 -8.35 -12.39
N GLY A 88 -31.36 -9.63 -12.76
CA GLY A 88 -30.42 -10.59 -12.23
C GLY A 88 -28.97 -10.14 -12.41
N LYS A 89 -28.59 -9.68 -13.60
CA LYS A 89 -27.26 -9.17 -13.89
C LYS A 89 -26.95 -7.96 -13.03
N TRP A 90 -27.90 -7.03 -12.89
CA TRP A 90 -27.72 -5.85 -12.05
C TRP A 90 -27.53 -6.24 -10.57
N ASN A 91 -28.34 -7.15 -10.04
CA ASN A 91 -28.21 -7.65 -8.67
C ASN A 91 -26.85 -8.33 -8.45
N LEU A 92 -26.43 -9.18 -9.39
CA LEU A 92 -25.12 -9.82 -9.35
C LEU A 92 -23.99 -8.79 -9.32
N GLN A 93 -23.98 -7.84 -10.26
CA GLN A 93 -22.96 -6.80 -10.29
C GLN A 93 -22.95 -5.94 -9.02
N ARG A 94 -24.12 -5.69 -8.42
CA ARG A 94 -24.22 -4.99 -7.14
C ARG A 94 -23.53 -5.75 -6.01
N VAL A 95 -23.79 -7.05 -5.89
CA VAL A 95 -23.12 -7.92 -4.91
C VAL A 95 -21.61 -7.96 -5.17
N LEU A 96 -21.19 -8.11 -6.43
CA LEU A 96 -19.77 -8.10 -6.80
C LEU A 96 -19.10 -6.77 -6.43
N ARG A 97 -19.80 -5.63 -6.54
CA ARG A 97 -19.27 -4.31 -6.18
C ARG A 97 -18.95 -4.18 -4.69
N GLU A 98 -19.84 -4.67 -3.84
CA GLU A 98 -19.65 -4.68 -2.38
C GLU A 98 -18.38 -5.45 -2.01
N HIS A 99 -18.23 -6.65 -2.56
CA HIS A 99 -17.06 -7.49 -2.29
C HIS A 99 -15.78 -6.97 -2.93
N THR A 100 -15.85 -6.47 -4.15
CA THR A 100 -14.72 -5.82 -4.82
C THR A 100 -14.18 -4.65 -4.00
N THR A 101 -15.09 -3.86 -3.42
CA THR A 101 -14.73 -2.76 -2.52
C THR A 101 -14.05 -3.25 -1.24
N ALA A 102 -14.61 -4.27 -0.58
CA ALA A 102 -14.03 -4.85 0.62
C ALA A 102 -12.62 -5.42 0.36
N THR A 103 -12.45 -6.16 -0.73
CA THR A 103 -11.15 -6.73 -1.13
C THR A 103 -10.14 -5.65 -1.49
N ALA A 104 -10.53 -4.58 -2.19
CA ALA A 104 -9.64 -3.46 -2.49
C ALA A 104 -9.15 -2.76 -1.21
N ILE A 105 -10.02 -2.56 -0.23
CA ILE A 105 -9.65 -1.99 1.08
C ILE A 105 -8.67 -2.92 1.81
N ALA A 106 -8.92 -4.23 1.81
CA ALA A 106 -8.06 -5.23 2.43
C ALA A 106 -6.66 -5.27 1.77
N GLU A 107 -6.60 -5.30 0.43
CA GLU A 107 -5.36 -5.29 -0.33
C GLU A 107 -4.56 -3.99 -0.12
N ARG A 108 -5.24 -2.84 -0.01
CA ARG A 108 -4.58 -1.57 0.35
C ARG A 108 -3.93 -1.63 1.73
N LYS A 109 -4.63 -2.17 2.73
CA LYS A 109 -4.08 -2.36 4.08
C LYS A 109 -2.88 -3.31 4.04
N ARG A 110 -2.98 -4.41 3.29
CA ARG A 110 -1.87 -5.37 3.09
C ARG A 110 -0.64 -4.70 2.47
N LYS A 111 -0.83 -3.90 1.41
CA LYS A 111 0.26 -3.17 0.76
C LYS A 111 0.94 -2.17 1.69
N ARG A 112 0.16 -1.36 2.44
CA ARG A 112 0.73 -0.44 3.44
C ARG A 112 1.59 -1.15 4.49
N LYS A 113 1.14 -2.30 4.99
CA LYS A 113 1.93 -3.12 5.92
C LYS A 113 3.24 -3.59 5.28
N LEU A 114 3.19 -4.10 4.05
CA LEU A 114 4.38 -4.55 3.33
C LEU A 114 5.37 -3.42 3.05
N ASP A 115 4.88 -2.25 2.65
CA ASP A 115 5.71 -1.08 2.39
C ASP A 115 6.37 -0.58 3.69
N GLY A 116 5.63 -0.59 4.81
CA GLY A 116 6.19 -0.30 6.14
C GLY A 116 7.27 -1.30 6.56
N VAL A 117 7.05 -2.61 6.35
CA VAL A 117 8.05 -3.65 6.62
C VAL A 117 9.29 -3.47 5.75
N LYS A 118 9.13 -3.16 4.46
CA LYS A 118 10.25 -2.88 3.55
C LYS A 118 11.05 -1.65 3.98
N ALA A 119 10.36 -0.57 4.39
CA ALA A 119 10.99 0.65 4.88
C ALA A 119 11.79 0.38 6.16
N ALA A 120 11.22 -0.35 7.13
CA ALA A 120 11.91 -0.75 8.34
C ALA A 120 13.15 -1.61 8.04
N LYS A 121 13.06 -2.54 7.09
CA LYS A 121 14.18 -3.40 6.68
C LYS A 121 15.32 -2.60 6.04
N ARG A 122 15.00 -1.58 5.24
CA ARG A 122 15.98 -0.65 4.67
C ARG A 122 16.67 0.17 5.74
N ALA A 123 15.90 0.76 6.67
CA ALA A 123 16.44 1.54 7.78
C ALA A 123 17.40 0.73 8.67
N LEU A 124 17.08 -0.55 8.94
CA LEU A 124 17.96 -1.43 9.71
C LEU A 124 19.25 -1.80 8.95
N GLY A 125 19.18 -1.98 7.62
CA GLY A 125 20.37 -2.17 6.78
C GLY A 125 21.30 -0.96 6.86
N THR A 126 20.76 0.23 6.63
CA THR A 126 21.50 1.49 6.73
C THR A 126 22.09 1.71 8.13
N ALA A 127 21.37 1.37 9.21
CA ALA A 127 21.89 1.51 10.57
C ALA A 127 23.08 0.58 10.87
N LYS A 128 23.10 -0.62 10.27
CA LYS A 128 24.25 -1.55 10.40
C LYS A 128 25.46 -1.06 9.61
N ASP A 129 25.26 -0.49 8.43
CA ASP A 129 26.35 0.08 7.63
C ASP A 129 27.00 1.29 8.33
N VAL A 130 26.21 2.13 9.00
CA VAL A 130 26.70 3.29 9.78
C VAL A 130 27.49 2.86 11.04
N GLN A 131 27.14 1.74 11.67
CA GLN A 131 27.89 1.23 12.84
C GLN A 131 29.25 0.60 12.47
N VAL A 132 29.40 0.07 11.25
CA VAL A 132 30.68 -0.47 10.79
C VAL A 132 31.69 0.65 10.52
N GLU A 133 31.24 1.82 10.07
CA GLU A 133 32.14 2.96 9.79
C GLU A 133 32.65 3.66 11.06
N GLN A 134 31.93 3.60 12.19
CA GLN A 134 32.36 4.20 13.46
C GLN A 134 33.30 3.32 14.32
N ALA A 135 33.57 2.08 13.91
CA ALA A 135 34.34 1.12 14.71
C ALA A 135 35.85 1.04 14.35
N SER A 136 36.38 1.95 13.54
CA SER A 136 37.81 1.98 13.18
C SER A 136 38.50 3.29 13.56
N VAL A 137 38.72 3.51 14.86
CA VAL A 137 39.87 4.31 15.34
C VAL A 137 40.33 3.75 16.70
N PRO A 138 41.53 3.16 16.80
CA PRO A 138 42.22 3.03 18.08
C PRO A 138 43.49 3.89 18.15
N ASP A 139 43.88 4.12 19.41
CA ASP A 139 45.12 4.67 19.97
C ASP A 139 45.24 6.21 20.07
N LEU A 140 44.97 6.80 21.24
CA LEU A 140 45.72 6.78 22.51
C LEU A 140 47.01 7.62 22.43
N VAL A 141 46.91 8.89 22.83
CA VAL A 141 48.06 9.65 23.35
C VAL A 141 47.61 10.37 24.62
N LYS A 142 48.11 9.91 25.77
CA LYS A 142 48.12 10.67 27.03
C LYS A 142 49.42 11.49 27.06
N PRO A 143 49.37 12.79 27.41
CA PRO A 143 50.56 13.46 27.93
C PRO A 143 50.55 13.44 29.47
N ASP A 144 51.55 12.78 30.04
CA ASP A 144 52.03 13.01 31.41
C ASP A 144 52.56 14.46 31.56
N GLY A 145 52.32 15.11 32.71
CA GLY A 145 52.80 16.48 33.03
C GLY A 145 54.28 16.52 33.44
N PRO A 146 54.73 17.45 34.32
CA PRO A 146 54.40 18.88 34.55
C PRO A 146 55.69 19.79 34.52
N VAL A 147 55.61 21.04 35.03
CA VAL A 147 56.74 21.95 35.47
C VAL A 147 57.33 22.87 34.35
N HIS A 148 57.63 24.18 34.47
CA HIS A 148 58.01 25.11 35.56
C HIS A 148 57.65 26.59 35.22
N ASP A 149 57.47 27.41 36.27
CA ASP A 149 57.53 28.88 36.27
C ASP A 149 58.84 29.44 35.71
N HIS A 150 58.76 30.55 34.96
CA HIS A 150 59.77 31.62 35.01
C HIS A 150 59.16 32.99 34.72
N ASP A 151 59.18 33.81 35.77
CA ASP A 151 59.02 35.26 35.82
C ASP A 151 60.16 35.95 35.04
N GLN A 152 59.84 36.98 34.24
CA GLN A 152 60.67 38.19 34.06
C GLN A 152 59.98 39.25 33.17
N GLY A 153 59.45 40.29 33.83
CA GLY A 153 59.89 41.69 33.66
C GLY A 153 59.83 42.44 32.32
N SER A 154 59.01 43.51 32.34
CA SER A 154 59.32 44.89 31.90
C SER A 154 59.38 45.28 30.40
N SER A 155 58.44 46.12 29.96
CA SER A 155 58.59 47.60 29.87
C SER A 155 57.90 48.26 28.65
N ALA A 156 57.03 49.22 28.97
CA ALA A 156 56.77 50.54 28.38
C ALA A 156 56.53 50.79 26.86
N GLY A 157 55.57 51.70 26.62
CA GLY A 157 55.37 52.49 25.39
C GLY A 157 54.02 52.15 24.72
N GLY A 158 52.95 52.94 24.80
CA GLY A 158 52.85 54.39 24.69
C GLY A 158 52.64 54.76 23.21
N SER A 159 51.39 55.07 22.81
CA SER A 159 51.02 56.30 22.09
C SER A 159 49.62 56.18 21.47
N ALA A 160 48.83 57.23 21.68
CA ALA A 160 47.51 57.45 21.12
C ALA A 160 47.61 58.14 19.75
N ILE A 161 46.75 57.76 18.82
CA ILE A 161 46.33 58.46 17.58
C ILE A 161 45.21 57.57 16.98
N ALA A 162 44.08 58.03 16.48
CA ALA A 162 43.48 59.35 16.30
C ALA A 162 41.95 59.16 16.23
#